data_AF-A0AAD4E1Q4-F1
#
_entry.id   AF-A0AAD4E1Q4-F1
#
_cell.length_a   1.000
_cell.length_b   1.000
_cell.length_c   1.000
_cell.angle_alpha   90.00
_cell.angle_beta   90.00
_cell.angle_gamma   90.00
#
_symmetry.space_group_name_H-M   'P 1'
#
loop_
_entity.id
_entity.type
_entity.pdbx_description
1 polymer ?
#
loop_
_entity_poly.entity_id
_entity_poly.type
_entity_poly.pdbx_seq_one_letter_code
_entity_poly.pdbx_strand_id
1 'polypeptide(L)' 'LPQVLVHHGLFLTAPSQPRMAVSVDLLAFYCALFECSCDAINALASALKSHYSR' A
#
# COMPACT_ATOMS: atom_id res chain seq x y z
N LEU A 1 16.88 -16.95 16.00
CA LEU A 1 15.56 -17.62 16.07
C LEU A 1 14.37 -16.71 15.70
N PRO A 2 14.20 -15.51 16.30
CA PRO A 2 13.03 -14.67 16.02
C PRO A 2 12.97 -14.16 14.56
N GLN A 3 14.14 -13.86 13.98
CA GLN A 3 14.26 -13.32 12.62
C GLN A 3 13.83 -14.32 11.53
N VAL A 4 14.02 -15.63 11.77
CA VAL A 4 13.60 -16.68 10.84
C VAL A 4 12.08 -16.80 10.81
N LEU A 5 11.40 -16.63 11.94
CA LEU A 5 9.94 -16.69 12.02
C LEU A 5 9.29 -15.50 11.30
N VAL A 6 9.85 -14.30 11.47
CA VAL A 6 9.39 -13.10 10.77
C VAL A 6 9.58 -13.23 9.25
N HIS A 7 10.69 -13.82 8.81
CA HIS A 7 10.94 -14.11 7.39
C HIS A 7 9.88 -15.06 6.78
N HIS A 8 9.27 -15.92 7.58
CA HIS A 8 8.21 -16.84 7.15
C HIS A 8 6.79 -16.31 7.45
N GLY A 9 6.64 -15.03 7.81
CA GLY A 9 5.33 -14.42 8.10
C GLY A 9 4.71 -14.85 9.44
N LEU A 10 5.47 -15.51 10.32
CA LEU A 10 5.02 -15.91 11.64
C LEU A 10 5.36 -14.82 12.66
N PHE A 11 4.36 -14.03 13.02
CA PHE A 11 4.49 -13.00 14.06
C PHE A 11 4.35 -13.64 15.44
N LEU A 12 5.46 -13.67 16.20
CA LEU A 12 5.48 -14.10 17.59
C LEU A 12 4.69 -13.11 18.47
N THR A 13 3.37 -13.21 18.49
CA THR A 13 2.53 -12.49 19.44
C THR A 13 1.48 -13.41 20.01
N ALA A 14 1.35 -13.41 21.33
CA ALA A 14 0.48 -14.28 22.13
C ALA A 14 -0.97 -14.36 21.61
N PRO A 15 -1.67 -15.50 21.81
CA PRO A 15 -2.92 -15.86 21.13
C PRO A 15 -4.17 -15.15 21.68
N SER A 16 -4.05 -14.05 22.43
CA SER A 16 -5.20 -13.43 23.10
C SER A 16 -6.20 -12.79 22.12
N GLN A 17 -5.78 -12.44 20.90
CA GLN A 17 -6.66 -11.96 19.84
C GLN A 17 -6.14 -12.39 18.45
N PRO A 18 -7.01 -12.84 17.53
CA PRO A 18 -6.64 -13.00 16.13
C PRO A 18 -6.34 -11.61 15.56
N ARG A 19 -5.08 -11.41 15.12
CA ARG A 19 -4.72 -10.22 14.34
C ARG A 19 -4.73 -10.59 12.87
N MET A 20 -5.24 -9.69 12.04
CA MET A 20 -5.16 -9.83 10.60
C MET A 20 -3.70 -9.72 10.17
N ALA A 21 -3.11 -10.82 9.71
CA ALA A 21 -1.83 -10.80 9.03
C ALA A 21 -2.08 -10.32 7.59
N VAL A 22 -1.48 -9.19 7.21
CA VAL A 22 -1.52 -8.68 5.83
C VAL A 22 -0.21 -9.04 5.16
N SER A 23 -0.28 -9.58 3.94
CA SER A 23 0.92 -9.85 3.14
C SER A 23 1.64 -8.54 2.83
N VAL A 24 2.95 -8.50 3.09
CA VAL A 24 3.81 -7.35 2.79
C VAL A 24 3.84 -7.09 1.29
N ASP A 25 3.92 -8.15 0.48
CA ASP A 25 3.92 -8.03 -0.99
C ASP A 25 2.60 -7.46 -1.51
N LEU A 26 1.47 -7.87 -0.91
CA LEU A 26 0.15 -7.33 -1.25
C LEU A 26 0.06 -5.84 -0.90
N LEU A 27 0.58 -5.44 0.26
CA LEU A 27 0.59 -4.05 0.68
C LEU A 27 1.47 -3.19 -0.25
N ALA A 28 2.66 -3.67 -0.59
CA ALA A 28 3.57 -3.00 -1.52
C ALA A 28 2.94 -2.84 -2.91
N PHE A 29 2.29 -3.89 -3.42
CA PHE A 29 1.55 -3.83 -4.68
C PHE A 29 0.42 -2.80 -4.64
N TYR A 30 -0.36 -2.76 -3.55
CA TYR A 30 -1.43 -1.79 -3.39
C TYR A 30 -0.90 -0.35 -3.32
N CYS A 31 0.20 -0.11 -2.60
CA CYS A 31 0.82 1.21 -2.54
C CYS A 31 1.26 1.69 -3.93
N ALA A 32 1.91 0.84 -4.72
CA ALA A 32 2.34 1.19 -6.08
C ALA A 32 1.15 1.53 -7.01
N LEU A 33 0.05 0.77 -6.91
CA LEU A 33 -1.18 1.08 -7.63
C LEU A 33 -1.78 2.42 -7.19
N PHE A 34 -1.79 2.68 -5.89
CA PHE A 34 -2.33 3.90 -5.33
C PHE A 34 -1.55 5.13 -5.82
N GLU A 35 -0.22 5.09 -5.76
CA GLU A 35 0.66 6.15 -6.26
C GLU A 35 0.41 6.44 -7.75
N CYS A 36 0.38 5.39 -8.58
CA CYS A 36 0.09 5.52 -10.02
C CYS A 36 -1.28 6.16 -10.28
N SER A 37 -2.30 5.77 -9.50
CA SER A 37 -3.65 6.37 -9.61
C SER A 37 -3.65 7.85 -9.23
N CYS A 38 -2.95 8.22 -8.15
CA CYS A 38 -2.79 9.62 -7.75
C CYS A 38 -2.11 10.45 -8.84
N ASP A 39 -1.06 9.93 -9.47
CA ASP A 39 -0.38 10.61 -10.57
C ASP A 39 -1.31 10.84 -11.75
N ALA A 40 -2.11 9.84 -12.13
CA ALA A 40 -3.09 9.96 -13.21
C ALA A 40 -4.18 11.02 -12.90
N ILE A 41 -4.71 11.01 -11.67
CA ILE A 41 -5.72 11.98 -11.23
C ILE A 41 -5.14 13.40 -11.20
N ASN A 42 -3.91 13.56 -10.70
CA ASN A 42 -3.22 14.84 -10.67
C ASN A 42 -2.93 15.38 -12.07
N ALA A 43 -2.50 14.51 -12.99
CA ALA A 43 -2.30 14.88 -14.39
C ALA A 43 -3.61 15.34 -15.04
N LEU A 44 -4.70 14.63 -14.80
CA LEU A 44 -6.04 15.01 -15.29
C LEU A 44 -6.48 16.36 -14.72
N ALA A 45 -6.37 16.55 -13.41
CA ALA A 45 -6.75 17.80 -12.75
C ALA A 45 -5.92 18.99 -13.28
N SER A 46 -4.62 18.79 -13.50
CA SER A 46 -3.74 19.79 -14.11
C SER A 46 -4.16 20.15 -15.54
N ALA A 47 -4.47 19.13 -16.37
CA ALA A 47 -4.94 19.34 -17.74
C ALA A 47 -6.26 20.11 -17.77
N LEU A 48 -7.22 19.74 -16.92
CA LEU A 48 -8.50 20.45 -16.79
C LEU A 48 -8.29 21.89 -16.33
N LYS A 49 -7.45 22.11 -15.31
CA LYS A 49 -7.11 23.46 -14.85
C LYS A 49 -6.53 24.30 -15.99
N SER A 50 -5.58 23.77 -16.76
CA SER A 50 -5.00 24.45 -17.92
C SER A 50 -6.03 24.75 -19.00
N HIS A 51 -6.99 23.85 -19.23
CA HIS A 51 -8.01 24.00 -20.25
C HIS A 51 -9.03 25.10 -19.89
N TYR A 52 -9.46 25.14 -18.63
CA TYR A 52 -10.49 26.08 -18.16
C TYR A 52 -9.95 27.41 -17.64
N SER A 53 -8.66 27.50 -17.33
CA SER A 53 -8.02 28.77 -16.90
C SER A 53 -7.47 29.58 -18.09
N ARG A 54 -7.65 29.09 -19.32
CA ARG A 54 -7.33 29.79 -20.56
C ARG A 54 -8.60 30.44 -21.11
#